data_AF-A0AAJ6NPV1-F1
#
_entry.id   AF-A0AAJ6NPV1-F1
#
_cell.length_a   1.000
_cell.length_b   1.000
_cell.length_c   1.000
_cell.angle_alpha   90.00
_cell.angle_beta   90.00
_cell.angle_gamma   90.00
#
_symmetry.space_group_name_H-M   'P 1'
#
loop_
_entity.id
_entity.type
_entity.pdbx_description
1 polymer ?
#
loop_
_entity_poly.entity_id
_entity_poly.type
_entity_poly.pdbx_seq_one_letter_code
_entity_poly.pdbx_strand_id
1 'polypeptide(L)'
;MTDTIDTIENDESKKQKELSQPIIKKYSRRLVIVTGDKGGVGKSTFARGLVQTYLDAQQRFIGFDADSSNSQLSRFYGQYCRIEPIDIFKNGTIDQFFDRMKTMVNPEPDEDGNTPHPESLFLLELPPQSRRILQKFVQQMNFLETAENDYDIRVTMVVVISRVSDSINQLIDLYTGVWTKKLEKSSQQ
;
A
#
# COMPACT_ATOMS: atom_id res chain seq x y z
N MET A 1 17.86 -50.51 -30.81
CA MET A 1 16.61 -49.71 -30.80
C MET A 1 16.27 -49.44 -29.36
N THR A 2 16.68 -48.29 -28.82
CA THR A 2 16.18 -47.63 -27.59
C THR A 2 17.17 -46.52 -27.22
N ASP A 3 17.23 -45.43 -27.99
CA ASP A 3 18.03 -44.24 -27.61
C ASP A 3 17.37 -42.92 -28.04
N THR A 4 16.09 -42.96 -28.46
CA THR A 4 15.39 -41.78 -29.00
C THR A 4 14.18 -41.35 -28.17
N ILE A 5 13.84 -42.10 -27.11
CA ILE A 5 12.65 -41.81 -26.27
C ILE A 5 13.04 -41.03 -25.00
N ASP A 6 14.19 -41.33 -24.40
CA ASP A 6 14.64 -40.70 -23.14
C ASP A 6 15.09 -39.23 -23.27
N THR A 7 15.36 -38.79 -24.50
CA THR A 7 15.73 -37.39 -24.79
C THR A 7 14.53 -36.48 -24.95
N ILE A 8 13.36 -37.01 -25.33
CA ILE A 8 12.13 -36.23 -25.55
C ILE A 8 11.37 -36.02 -24.22
N GLU A 9 11.29 -37.05 -23.36
CA GLU A 9 10.65 -36.92 -22.03
C GLU A 9 11.41 -35.96 -21.10
N ASN A 10 12.73 -35.86 -21.25
CA ASN A 10 13.55 -34.92 -20.47
C ASN A 10 13.40 -33.46 -20.90
N ASP A 11 12.93 -33.20 -22.12
CA ASP A 11 12.78 -31.85 -22.67
C ASP A 11 11.37 -31.28 -22.41
N GLU A 12 10.35 -32.14 -22.43
CA GLU A 12 8.98 -31.75 -22.00
C GLU A 12 8.89 -31.53 -20.47
N SER A 13 9.56 -32.37 -19.67
CA SER A 13 9.60 -32.22 -18.21
C SER A 13 10.42 -31.00 -17.74
N LYS A 14 11.40 -30.55 -18.53
CA LYS A 14 12.12 -29.29 -18.31
C LYS A 14 11.31 -28.07 -18.75
N LYS A 15 10.62 -28.12 -19.90
CA LYS A 15 9.70 -27.07 -20.36
C LYS A 15 8.51 -26.85 -19.42
N GLN A 16 7.97 -27.92 -18.83
CA GLN A 16 6.90 -27.80 -17.82
C GLN A 16 7.40 -27.24 -16.48
N LYS A 17 8.68 -27.47 -16.12
CA LYS A 17 9.29 -26.91 -14.89
C LYS A 17 9.61 -25.42 -15.00
N GLU A 18 9.96 -24.92 -16.19
CA GLU A 18 10.18 -23.48 -16.41
C GLU A 18 8.88 -22.64 -16.39
N LEU A 19 7.71 -23.27 -16.49
CA LEU A 19 6.41 -22.58 -16.54
C LEU A 19 5.72 -22.40 -15.18
N SER A 20 6.47 -22.34 -14.08
CA SER A 20 5.88 -22.26 -12.73
C SER A 20 6.62 -21.36 -11.75
N GLN A 21 7.40 -20.38 -12.23
CA GLN A 21 7.69 -19.23 -11.37
C GLN A 21 6.43 -18.36 -11.31
N PRO A 22 5.90 -18.05 -10.11
CA PRO A 22 4.76 -17.14 -10.01
C PRO A 22 5.18 -15.83 -10.68
N ILE A 23 4.41 -15.39 -11.68
CA ILE A 23 4.61 -14.08 -12.29
C ILE A 23 4.42 -13.06 -11.17
N ILE A 24 5.53 -12.57 -10.60
CA ILE A 24 5.47 -11.51 -9.60
C ILE A 24 5.00 -10.27 -10.34
N LYS A 25 3.72 -9.94 -10.19
CA LYS A 25 3.15 -8.71 -10.76
C LYS A 25 4.03 -7.54 -10.35
N LYS A 26 4.63 -6.89 -11.35
CA LYS A 26 5.46 -5.70 -11.16
C LYS A 26 4.54 -4.49 -11.22
N TYR A 27 4.47 -3.78 -10.11
CA TYR A 27 3.67 -2.57 -9.98
C TYR A 27 4.52 -1.35 -10.32
N SER A 28 3.95 -0.39 -11.04
CA SER A 28 4.60 0.89 -11.32
C SER A 28 4.60 1.84 -10.11
N ARG A 29 3.74 1.59 -9.12
CA ARG A 29 3.52 2.49 -7.97
C ARG A 29 3.45 1.76 -6.64
N ARG A 30 3.63 2.51 -5.55
CA ARG A 30 3.56 1.99 -4.17
C ARG A 30 2.85 2.95 -3.23
N LEU A 31 1.95 2.40 -2.42
CA LEU A 31 1.37 3.07 -1.25
C LEU A 31 1.84 2.36 0.01
N VAL A 32 2.57 3.06 0.88
CA VAL A 32 2.96 2.58 2.20
C VAL A 32 1.98 3.12 3.23
N ILE A 33 1.30 2.25 3.96
CA ILE A 33 0.35 2.62 5.01
C ILE A 33 0.98 2.30 6.35
N VAL A 34 1.19 3.31 7.19
CA VAL A 34 1.71 3.15 8.55
C VAL A 34 0.54 3.21 9.53
N THR A 35 0.34 2.13 10.28
CA THR A 35 -0.78 1.98 11.23
C THR A 35 -0.31 1.46 12.59
N GLY A 36 -1.16 1.62 13.61
CA GLY A 36 -0.96 1.11 14.96
C GLY A 36 -2.16 1.46 15.83
N ASP A 37 -2.80 0.46 16.44
CA ASP A 37 -4.10 0.65 17.10
C ASP A 37 -4.03 1.51 18.37
N LYS A 38 -2.90 1.47 19.10
CA LYS A 38 -2.73 2.25 20.33
C LYS A 38 -1.95 3.54 20.10
N GLY A 39 -2.39 4.60 20.79
CA GLY A 39 -1.59 5.80 20.96
C GLY A 39 -0.27 5.47 21.66
N GLY A 40 0.81 6.12 21.24
CA GLY A 40 2.13 5.96 21.88
C GLY A 40 2.94 4.73 21.44
N VAL A 41 2.47 3.89 20.50
CA VAL A 41 3.24 2.73 20.00
C VAL A 41 4.47 3.08 19.14
N GLY A 42 4.71 4.36 18.88
CA GLY A 42 5.83 4.83 18.05
C GLY A 42 5.52 4.95 16.56
N LYS A 43 4.25 4.80 16.16
CA LYS A 43 3.78 4.90 14.76
C LYS A 43 4.24 6.18 14.04
N SER A 44 4.03 7.35 14.64
CA SER A 44 4.45 8.64 14.04
C SER A 44 5.97 8.80 14.04
N THR A 45 6.67 8.18 15.00
CA THR A 45 8.14 8.15 14.98
C THR A 45 8.64 7.31 13.81
N PHE A 46 8.03 6.15 13.57
CA PHE A 46 8.34 5.31 12.41
C PHE A 46 8.04 6.04 11.09
N ALA A 47 6.85 6.64 10.95
CA ALA A 47 6.46 7.37 9.74
C ALA A 47 7.43 8.52 9.44
N ARG A 48 7.83 9.29 10.45
CA ARG A 48 8.83 10.36 10.32
C ARG A 48 10.21 9.85 9.93
N GLY A 49 10.65 8.72 10.48
CA GLY A 49 11.92 8.09 10.07
C GLY A 49 11.89 7.65 8.61
N LEU A 50 10.75 7.11 8.16
CA LEU A 50 10.55 6.74 6.76
C LEU A 50 10.56 7.96 5.83
N VAL A 51 9.91 9.05 6.22
CA VAL A 51 10.00 10.33 5.49
C VAL A 51 11.45 10.80 5.39
N GLN A 52 12.19 10.84 6.51
CA GLN A 52 13.60 11.24 6.48
C GLN A 52 14.42 10.34 5.55
N THR A 53 14.16 9.03 5.56
CA THR A 53 14.83 8.07 4.67
C THR A 53 14.55 8.38 3.20
N TYR A 54 13.33 8.77 2.85
CA TYR A 54 12.99 9.19 1.48
C TYR A 54 13.69 10.49 1.09
N LEU A 55 13.74 11.48 2.00
CA LEU A 55 14.44 12.75 1.76
C LEU A 55 15.94 12.54 1.55
N ASP A 56 16.58 11.76 2.42
CA ASP A 56 18.01 11.46 2.36
C ASP A 56 18.38 10.68 1.08
N ALA A 57 17.48 9.81 0.62
CA ALA A 57 17.62 9.07 -0.63
C ALA A 57 17.22 9.89 -1.88
N GLN A 58 16.83 11.16 -1.73
CA GLN A 58 16.26 12.01 -2.80
C GLN A 58 15.09 11.33 -3.53
N GLN A 59 14.36 10.47 -2.82
CA GLN A 59 13.22 9.74 -3.35
C GLN A 59 11.99 10.65 -3.29
N ARG A 60 11.45 11.00 -4.46
CA ARG A 60 10.16 11.71 -4.54
C ARG A 60 9.04 10.82 -4.00
N PHE A 61 8.19 11.44 -3.18
CA PHE A 61 7.00 10.82 -2.61
C PHE A 61 5.99 11.90 -2.21
N ILE A 62 4.74 11.48 -2.06
CA ILE A 62 3.68 12.29 -1.43
C ILE A 62 3.30 11.66 -0.09
N GLY A 63 3.32 12.46 0.97
CA GLY A 63 2.81 12.04 2.28
C GLY A 63 1.35 12.44 2.47
N PHE A 64 0.58 11.57 3.11
CA PHE A 64 -0.77 11.82 3.57
C PHE A 64 -0.81 11.65 5.09
N ASP A 65 -1.28 12.70 5.79
CA ASP A 65 -1.43 12.69 7.24
C ASP A 65 -2.91 12.60 7.59
N ALA A 66 -3.34 11.43 8.06
CA ALA A 66 -4.72 11.21 8.44
C ALA A 66 -5.01 11.48 9.93
N ASP A 67 -4.01 11.91 10.71
CA ASP A 67 -4.19 12.25 12.12
C ASP A 67 -4.42 13.75 12.31
N SER A 68 -5.65 14.19 12.06
CA SER A 68 -6.05 15.59 12.26
C SER A 68 -5.96 16.06 13.71
N SER A 69 -5.98 15.14 14.67
CA SER A 69 -5.88 15.46 16.10
C SER A 69 -4.45 15.74 16.55
N ASN A 70 -3.47 15.11 15.88
CA ASN A 70 -2.06 15.24 16.18
C ASN A 70 -1.21 15.02 14.91
N SER A 71 -1.30 15.97 13.97
CA SER A 71 -0.69 15.86 12.64
C SER A 71 0.83 15.97 12.70
N GLN A 72 1.50 14.86 12.94
CA GLN A 72 2.95 14.79 13.13
C GLN A 72 3.71 14.94 11.81
N LEU A 73 3.23 14.36 10.70
CA LEU A 73 3.91 14.52 9.42
C LEU A 73 3.84 15.97 8.96
N SER A 74 2.65 16.57 8.95
CA SER A 74 2.51 17.96 8.49
C SER A 74 3.29 18.92 9.38
N ARG A 75 3.23 18.74 10.70
CA ARG A 75 3.92 19.61 11.67
C ARG A 75 5.44 19.60 11.50
N PHE A 76 6.04 18.44 11.28
CA PHE A 76 7.51 18.31 11.26
C PHE A 76 8.10 18.32 9.85
N TYR A 77 7.35 17.86 8.84
CA TYR A 77 7.86 17.67 7.48
C TYR A 77 7.15 18.52 6.41
N GLY A 78 6.04 19.19 6.73
CA GLY A 78 5.26 19.96 5.74
C GLY A 78 6.00 21.17 5.14
N GLN A 79 7.10 21.62 5.75
CA GLN A 79 7.98 22.67 5.17
C GLN A 79 9.10 22.09 4.28
N TYR A 80 9.30 20.78 4.29
CA TYR A 80 10.41 20.11 3.61
C TYR A 80 9.94 19.23 2.45
N CYS A 81 8.71 18.73 2.50
CA CYS A 81 8.11 17.95 1.43
C CYS A 81 6.59 18.11 1.39
N ARG A 82 5.98 17.59 0.32
CA ARG A 82 4.52 17.64 0.14
C ARG A 82 3.85 16.62 1.07
N ILE A 83 3.23 17.15 2.13
CA ILE A 83 2.37 16.41 3.04
C ILE A 83 0.94 16.95 2.91
N GLU A 84 -0.01 16.07 2.60
CA GLU A 84 -1.42 16.41 2.47
C GLU A 84 -2.24 15.89 3.66
N PRO A 85 -2.96 16.77 4.37
CA PRO A 85 -3.91 16.31 5.38
C PRO A 85 -5.10 15.62 4.70
N ILE A 86 -5.56 14.51 5.28
CA ILE A 86 -6.74 13.79 4.81
C ILE A 86 -7.60 13.30 5.98
N ASP A 87 -8.93 13.33 5.83
CA ASP A 87 -9.85 12.86 6.86
C ASP A 87 -10.51 11.54 6.46
N ILE A 88 -9.80 10.44 6.68
CA ILE A 88 -10.25 9.10 6.31
C ILE A 88 -11.47 8.61 7.12
N PHE A 89 -11.94 9.34 8.14
CA PHE A 89 -13.04 8.90 8.99
C PHE A 89 -14.43 9.23 8.43
N LYS A 90 -14.50 10.08 7.40
CA LYS A 90 -15.75 10.50 6.78
C LYS A 90 -16.18 9.54 5.66
N ASN A 91 -17.49 9.45 5.45
CA ASN A 91 -18.05 8.68 4.33
C ASN A 91 -17.60 9.31 3.00
N GLY A 92 -17.22 8.47 2.04
CA GLY A 92 -16.73 8.91 0.73
C GLY A 92 -15.26 9.34 0.67
N THR A 93 -14.53 9.32 1.79
CA THR A 93 -13.12 9.75 1.75
C THR A 93 -12.19 8.77 1.03
N ILE A 94 -12.54 7.48 0.93
CA ILE A 94 -11.71 6.54 0.14
C ILE A 94 -11.74 6.91 -1.34
N ASP A 95 -12.91 7.21 -1.88
CA ASP A 95 -13.04 7.60 -3.28
C ASP A 95 -12.27 8.90 -3.51
N GLN A 96 -12.41 9.88 -2.62
CA GLN A 96 -11.62 11.12 -2.67
C GLN A 96 -10.11 10.88 -2.56
N PHE A 97 -9.67 9.91 -1.75
CA PHE A 97 -8.26 9.54 -1.64
C PHE A 97 -7.75 8.98 -2.97
N PHE A 98 -8.50 8.08 -3.60
CA PHE A 98 -8.14 7.54 -4.90
C PHE A 98 -8.21 8.57 -6.02
N ASP A 99 -9.21 9.45 -6.04
CA ASP A 99 -9.33 10.55 -6.99
C ASP A 99 -8.14 11.51 -6.87
N ARG A 100 -7.73 11.85 -5.64
CA ARG A 100 -6.52 12.65 -5.41
C ARG A 100 -5.28 11.93 -5.90
N MET A 101 -5.13 10.64 -5.61
CA MET A 101 -4.00 9.90 -6.16
C MET A 101 -4.05 9.86 -7.69
N LYS A 102 -5.23 9.73 -8.31
CA LYS A 102 -5.42 9.73 -9.76
C LYS A 102 -4.79 10.95 -10.42
N THR A 103 -5.06 12.14 -9.88
CA THR A 103 -4.52 13.39 -10.42
C THR A 103 -3.02 13.53 -10.18
N MET A 104 -2.47 12.91 -9.14
CA MET A 104 -1.01 12.90 -8.89
C MET A 104 -0.27 11.88 -9.77
N VAL A 105 -0.90 10.74 -10.05
CA VAL A 105 -0.26 9.66 -10.84
C VAL A 105 -0.38 9.88 -12.35
N ASN A 106 -1.38 10.65 -12.78
CA ASN A 106 -1.64 11.04 -14.17
C ASN A 106 -2.00 12.55 -14.20
N PRO A 107 -1.03 13.43 -13.95
CA PRO A 107 -1.28 14.87 -13.93
C PRO A 107 -1.62 15.39 -15.33
N GLU A 108 -2.61 16.27 -15.40
CA GLU A 108 -2.96 17.01 -16.62
C GLU A 108 -2.08 18.27 -16.76
N PRO A 109 -1.89 18.79 -17.98
CA PRO A 109 -1.22 20.07 -18.18
C PRO A 109 -1.95 21.21 -17.48
N ASP A 110 -1.21 22.14 -16.90
CA ASP A 110 -1.77 23.39 -16.39
C ASP A 110 -2.17 24.35 -17.52
N GLU A 111 -2.73 25.53 -17.17
CA GLU A 111 -3.17 26.55 -18.12
C GLU A 111 -2.05 27.05 -19.04
N ASP A 112 -0.80 26.96 -18.58
CA ASP A 112 0.41 27.35 -19.32
C ASP A 112 0.99 26.18 -20.15
N GLY A 113 0.35 25.01 -20.12
CA GLY A 113 0.76 23.82 -20.86
C GLY A 113 1.87 23.00 -20.18
N ASN A 114 2.25 23.33 -18.93
CA ASN A 114 3.23 22.54 -18.20
C ASN A 114 2.56 21.32 -17.55
N THR A 115 3.10 20.13 -17.77
CA THR A 115 2.63 18.91 -17.11
C THR A 115 3.50 18.59 -15.91
N PRO A 116 2.95 18.56 -14.68
CA PRO A 116 3.67 18.10 -13.50
C PRO A 116 4.23 16.69 -13.70
N HIS A 117 5.28 16.36 -12.95
CA HIS A 117 5.82 15.00 -13.00
C HIS A 117 4.84 14.03 -12.32
N PRO A 118 4.53 12.87 -12.92
CA PRO A 118 3.74 11.83 -12.27
C PRO A 118 4.38 11.32 -10.98
N GLU A 119 3.56 11.12 -9.95
CA GLU A 119 3.97 10.55 -8.67
C GLU A 119 3.80 9.02 -8.65
N SER A 120 4.69 8.32 -7.95
CA SER A 120 4.69 6.84 -7.88
C SER A 120 4.88 6.26 -6.48
N LEU A 121 5.20 7.08 -5.49
CA LEU A 121 5.39 6.66 -4.11
C LEU A 121 4.54 7.51 -3.18
N PHE A 122 3.71 6.85 -2.39
CA PHE A 122 2.79 7.46 -1.46
C PHE A 122 3.01 6.89 -0.06
N LEU A 123 2.94 7.74 0.95
CA LEU A 123 2.96 7.37 2.36
C LEU A 123 1.67 7.84 3.01
N LEU A 124 0.95 6.95 3.70
CA LEU A 124 -0.25 7.28 4.46
C LEU A 124 -0.03 6.93 5.94
N GLU A 125 0.01 7.93 6.82
CA GLU A 125 -0.07 7.70 8.27
C GLU A 125 -1.53 7.68 8.70
N LEU A 126 -1.98 6.57 9.30
CA LEU A 126 -3.31 6.46 9.90
C LEU A 126 -3.29 6.93 11.35
N PRO A 127 -4.32 7.58 11.89
CA PRO A 127 -4.40 7.97 13.29
C PRO A 127 -4.44 6.77 14.27
N PRO A 128 -4.24 7.00 15.58
CA PRO A 128 -4.51 6.00 16.61
C PRO A 128 -5.94 5.43 16.49
N GLN A 129 -6.15 4.21 17.00
CA GLN A 129 -7.47 3.54 17.03
C GLN A 129 -8.11 3.34 15.63
N SER A 130 -7.28 3.33 14.57
CA SER A 130 -7.75 3.14 13.20
C SER A 130 -8.11 1.70 12.85
N ARG A 131 -7.98 0.73 13.76
CA ARG A 131 -8.20 -0.72 13.46
C ARG A 131 -9.53 -1.00 12.78
N ARG A 132 -10.64 -0.48 13.33
CA ARG A 132 -11.97 -0.73 12.78
C ARG A 132 -12.15 -0.11 11.38
N ILE A 133 -11.54 1.04 11.15
CA ILE A 133 -11.61 1.72 9.85
C ILE A 133 -10.76 0.99 8.84
N LEU A 134 -9.54 0.59 9.22
CA LEU A 134 -8.67 -0.20 8.38
C LEU A 134 -9.32 -1.53 7.97
N GLN A 135 -10.02 -2.21 8.88
CA GLN A 135 -10.83 -3.38 8.55
C GLN A 135 -11.92 -3.06 7.53
N LYS A 136 -12.72 -2.02 7.76
CA LYS A 136 -13.75 -1.59 6.80
C LYS A 136 -13.15 -1.25 5.43
N PHE A 137 -12.04 -0.53 5.42
CA PHE A 137 -11.33 -0.11 4.21
C PHE A 137 -10.88 -1.30 3.39
N VAL A 138 -10.15 -2.20 4.04
CA VAL A 138 -9.55 -3.36 3.39
C VAL A 138 -10.61 -4.39 2.99
N GLN A 139 -11.61 -4.64 3.83
CA GLN A 139 -12.54 -5.76 3.66
C GLN A 139 -13.86 -5.39 3.01
N GLN A 140 -14.42 -4.21 3.29
CA GLN A 140 -15.76 -3.82 2.85
C GLN A 140 -15.73 -2.92 1.62
N MET A 141 -14.69 -2.10 1.46
CA MET A 141 -14.60 -1.09 0.39
C MET A 141 -13.67 -1.52 -0.76
N ASN A 142 -13.29 -2.81 -0.85
CA ASN A 142 -12.42 -3.38 -1.89
C ASN A 142 -11.13 -2.56 -2.15
N PHE A 143 -10.63 -1.83 -1.14
CA PHE A 143 -9.55 -0.87 -1.29
C PHE A 143 -8.29 -1.45 -1.96
N LEU A 144 -7.91 -2.68 -1.59
CA LEU A 144 -6.74 -3.34 -2.15
C LEU A 144 -6.93 -3.69 -3.63
N GLU A 145 -8.14 -4.10 -4.02
CA GLU A 145 -8.46 -4.45 -5.40
C GLU A 145 -8.49 -3.20 -6.28
N THR A 146 -9.10 -2.11 -5.79
CA THR A 146 -9.08 -0.81 -6.46
C THR A 146 -7.66 -0.29 -6.63
N ALA A 147 -6.85 -0.29 -5.56
CA ALA A 147 -5.45 0.12 -5.64
C ALA A 147 -4.67 -0.71 -6.67
N GLU A 148 -4.88 -2.03 -6.68
CA GLU A 148 -4.18 -2.97 -7.56
C GLU A 148 -4.61 -2.89 -9.03
N ASN A 149 -5.91 -2.85 -9.30
CA ASN A 149 -6.47 -3.01 -10.64
C ASN A 149 -6.69 -1.67 -11.34
N ASP A 150 -7.11 -0.65 -10.61
CA ASP A 150 -7.52 0.63 -11.19
C ASP A 150 -6.35 1.64 -11.20
N TYR A 151 -5.40 1.49 -10.27
CA TYR A 151 -4.30 2.45 -10.08
C TYR A 151 -2.89 1.86 -10.26
N ASP A 152 -2.76 0.55 -10.46
CA ASP A 152 -1.47 -0.18 -10.53
C ASP A 152 -0.56 0.12 -9.32
N ILE A 153 -1.14 0.12 -8.12
CA ILE A 153 -0.47 0.43 -6.86
C ILE A 153 -0.27 -0.84 -6.06
N ARG A 154 0.99 -1.09 -5.66
CA ARG A 154 1.30 -2.04 -4.60
C ARG A 154 1.09 -1.41 -3.24
N VAL A 155 0.15 -1.94 -2.45
CA VAL A 155 -0.03 -1.53 -1.06
C VAL A 155 0.96 -2.29 -0.15
N THR A 156 1.67 -1.56 0.70
CA THR A 156 2.55 -2.09 1.76
C THR A 156 2.03 -1.62 3.11
N MET A 157 1.57 -2.53 3.96
CA MET A 157 1.12 -2.18 5.31
C MET A 157 2.26 -2.36 6.31
N VAL A 158 2.57 -1.30 7.04
CA VAL A 158 3.47 -1.34 8.20
C VAL A 158 2.62 -1.20 9.46
N VAL A 159 2.55 -2.28 10.22
CA VAL A 159 1.84 -2.32 11.51
C VAL A 159 2.86 -2.12 12.62
N VAL A 160 2.84 -0.95 13.24
CA VAL A 160 3.73 -0.65 14.37
C VAL A 160 3.10 -1.20 15.64
N ILE A 161 3.71 -2.27 16.16
CA ILE A 161 3.23 -3.02 17.31
C ILE A 161 4.01 -2.65 18.58
N SER A 162 3.33 -2.79 19.72
CA SER A 162 3.96 -2.75 21.04
C SER A 162 3.58 -4.01 21.83
N ARG A 163 3.95 -4.06 23.11
CA ARG A 163 3.64 -5.19 24.01
C ARG A 163 2.15 -5.35 24.35
N VAL A 164 1.31 -4.40 23.95
CA VAL A 164 -0.13 -4.40 24.27
C VAL A 164 -0.90 -5.38 23.37
N SER A 165 -1.87 -6.08 23.94
CA SER A 165 -2.70 -7.07 23.24
C SER A 165 -3.38 -6.52 21.98
N ASP A 166 -3.78 -5.25 22.02
CA ASP A 166 -4.48 -4.62 20.90
C ASP A 166 -3.60 -4.46 19.65
N SER A 167 -2.28 -4.32 19.82
CA SER A 167 -1.33 -4.35 18.70
C SER A 167 -1.30 -5.72 18.01
N ILE A 168 -1.42 -6.81 18.76
CA ILE A 168 -1.45 -8.17 18.23
C ILE A 168 -2.79 -8.43 17.52
N ASN A 169 -3.90 -8.00 18.11
CA ASN A 169 -5.22 -8.16 17.53
C ASN A 169 -5.34 -7.45 16.17
N GLN A 170 -4.79 -6.24 16.03
CA GLN A 170 -4.77 -5.54 14.75
C GLN A 170 -4.02 -6.32 13.67
N LEU A 171 -2.86 -6.92 14.02
CA LEU A 171 -2.08 -7.73 13.09
C LEU A 171 -2.86 -8.99 12.67
N ILE A 172 -3.51 -9.67 13.61
CA ILE A 172 -4.34 -10.86 13.35
C ILE A 172 -5.51 -10.52 12.44
N ASP A 173 -6.22 -9.41 12.65
CA ASP A 173 -7.37 -9.05 11.83
C ASP A 173 -6.98 -8.66 10.41
N LEU A 174 -5.83 -8.01 10.25
CA LEU A 174 -5.27 -7.72 8.93
C LEU A 174 -4.88 -9.00 8.22
N TYR A 175 -4.22 -9.93 8.93
CA TYR A 175 -3.82 -11.19 8.34
C TYR A 175 -5.03 -12.05 7.96
N THR A 176 -5.95 -12.28 8.90
CA THR A 176 -7.14 -13.08 8.63
C THR A 176 -8.00 -12.40 7.56
N GLY A 177 -8.36 -11.13 7.72
CA GLY A 177 -9.23 -10.40 6.80
C GLY A 177 -8.74 -10.29 5.35
N VAL A 178 -7.43 -10.21 5.12
CA VAL A 178 -6.84 -10.12 3.77
C VAL A 178 -6.66 -11.51 3.15
N TRP A 179 -6.25 -12.51 3.94
CA TRP A 179 -5.84 -13.80 3.40
C TRP A 179 -6.97 -14.84 3.30
N THR A 180 -8.01 -14.83 4.15
CA THR A 180 -9.15 -15.76 3.96
C THR A 180 -9.92 -15.46 2.67
N LYS A 181 -10.15 -14.18 2.35
CA LYS A 181 -10.86 -13.80 1.10
C LYS A 181 -10.11 -14.18 -0.18
N LYS A 182 -8.78 -14.14 -0.15
CA LYS A 182 -7.96 -14.50 -1.32
C LYS A 182 -8.01 -16.01 -1.62
N LEU A 183 -8.04 -16.84 -0.57
CA LEU A 183 -8.19 -18.30 -0.70
C LEU A 183 -9.58 -18.70 -1.21
N GLU A 184 -10.65 -18.02 -0.75
CA GLU A 184 -12.01 -18.28 -1.23
C GLU A 184 -12.18 -17.95 -2.73
N LYS A 185 -11.60 -16.84 -3.21
CA LYS A 185 -11.65 -16.46 -4.64
C LYS A 185 -10.82 -17.39 -5.53
N SER A 186 -9.66 -17.86 -5.07
CA SER A 186 -8.83 -18.84 -5.81
C SER A 186 -9.42 -20.25 -5.83
N SER A 187 -10.47 -20.53 -5.05
CA SER A 187 -11.17 -21.82 -5.02
C SER A 187 -12.42 -21.85 -5.93
N GLN A 188 -12.75 -20.72 -6.57
CA GLN A 188 -13.91 -20.54 -7.45
C GLN A 188 -13.54 -20.29 -8.92
N GLN A 189 -12.24 -20.36 -9.26
CA GLN A 189 -11.69 -20.34 -10.61
C GLN A 189 -11.01 -21.68 -10.89
#